data_AF-A0A7W8SJA7-F1
#
_entry.id   AF-A0A7W8SJA7-F1
#
_cell.length_a   1.000
_cell.length_b   1.000
_cell.length_c   1.000
_cell.angle_alpha   90.00
_cell.angle_beta   90.00
_cell.angle_gamma   90.00
#
_symmetry.space_group_name_H-M   'P 1'
#
loop_
_entity.id
_entity.type
_entity.pdbx_description
1 polymer ?
#
loop_
_entity_poly.entity_id
_entity_poly.type
_entity_poly.pdbx_seq_one_letter_code
_entity_poly.pdbx_strand_id
1 'polypeptide(L)'
;MTPVHEGTDDVPDDFPSSSCAAVVAGYTPKVCARLSGGVYRTDLSDEERYERWAMCVDLAVQLVHVARKDLLEYPELTSQQVLKRVAKAVKAKNWLAPDELEWLIGHLRTLLRW
;
A
#
# COMPACT_ATOMS: atom_id res chain seq x y z
N MET A 1 27.51 -19.94 -14.80
CA MET A 1 27.08 -19.74 -13.41
C MET A 1 26.74 -18.27 -13.26
N THR A 2 25.47 -17.93 -13.49
CA THR A 2 24.80 -16.61 -13.30
C THR A 2 23.32 -16.81 -13.70
N PRO A 3 22.36 -16.01 -13.21
CA PRO A 3 22.37 -15.11 -12.05
C PRO A 3 21.16 -15.36 -11.10
N VAL A 4 21.26 -14.95 -9.83
CA VAL A 4 20.08 -14.72 -8.99
C VAL A 4 20.07 -13.26 -8.60
N HIS A 5 19.46 -12.41 -9.43
CA HIS A 5 18.90 -11.16 -8.92
C HIS A 5 17.57 -11.55 -8.29
N GLU A 6 17.63 -11.96 -7.03
CA GLU A 6 16.47 -12.35 -6.24
C GLU A 6 15.80 -11.07 -5.71
N GLY A 7 14.96 -10.48 -6.54
CA GLY A 7 13.62 -9.98 -6.20
C GLY A 7 13.39 -9.01 -5.04
N THR A 8 14.40 -8.34 -4.48
CA THR A 8 14.18 -7.28 -3.46
C THR A 8 14.01 -5.87 -4.03
N ASP A 9 14.11 -5.72 -5.36
CA ASP A 9 14.10 -4.43 -6.07
C ASP A 9 12.69 -3.91 -6.44
N ASP A 10 11.63 -4.65 -6.11
CA ASP A 10 10.26 -4.27 -6.54
C ASP A 10 9.64 -3.24 -5.59
N VAL A 11 10.00 -3.27 -4.30
CA VAL A 11 9.55 -2.30 -3.31
C VAL A 11 10.47 -1.09 -3.34
N PRO A 12 9.97 0.13 -3.66
CA PRO A 12 10.80 1.31 -3.66
C PRO A 12 11.31 1.63 -2.24
N ASP A 13 12.53 2.15 -2.16
CA ASP A 13 13.17 2.53 -0.89
C ASP A 13 12.32 3.53 -0.08
N ASP A 14 11.57 4.37 -0.78
CA ASP A 14 10.63 5.37 -0.24
C ASP A 14 9.36 4.76 0.39
N PHE A 15 9.06 3.46 0.17
CA PHE A 15 7.91 2.81 0.80
C PHE A 15 8.19 2.59 2.30
N PRO A 16 7.31 3.05 3.21
CA PRO A 16 7.57 2.99 4.63
C PRO A 16 7.77 1.54 5.10
N SER A 17 8.90 1.29 5.77
CA SER A 17 9.17 0.04 6.48
C SER A 17 8.46 -0.01 7.84
N SER A 18 7.32 0.68 7.97
CA SER A 18 6.67 0.93 9.26
C SER A 18 6.45 -0.38 9.98
N SER A 19 7.21 -0.58 11.06
CA SER A 19 7.11 -1.66 12.06
C SER A 19 5.79 -1.56 12.83
N CYS A 20 4.67 -1.52 12.09
CA CYS A 20 3.36 -1.53 12.68
C CYS A 20 3.05 -2.99 12.96
N ALA A 21 3.13 -3.34 14.25
CA ALA A 21 2.55 -4.55 14.81
C ALA A 21 1.02 -4.53 14.59
N ALA A 22 0.58 -4.65 13.33
CA ALA A 22 -0.78 -4.99 13.00
C ALA A 22 -0.90 -6.49 13.22
N VAL A 23 -0.97 -6.86 14.50
CA VAL A 23 -1.57 -8.12 14.92
C VAL A 23 -3.02 -8.04 14.46
N VAL A 24 -3.29 -8.43 13.23
CA VAL A 24 -4.65 -8.70 12.76
C VAL A 24 -5.05 -10.01 13.42
N ALA A 25 -5.44 -9.93 14.69
CA ALA A 25 -6.11 -11.02 15.38
C ALA A 25 -7.44 -11.28 14.66
N GLY A 26 -7.44 -12.19 13.69
CA GLY A 26 -8.68 -12.73 13.13
C GLY A 26 -8.79 -12.87 11.61
N TYR A 27 -7.75 -12.58 10.83
CA TYR A 27 -7.74 -13.02 9.43
C TYR A 27 -6.58 -13.99 9.26
N THR A 28 -6.87 -15.25 8.98
CA THR A 28 -5.88 -16.17 8.43
C THR A 28 -5.70 -15.77 6.97
N PRO A 29 -4.64 -15.01 6.58
CA PRO A 29 -4.24 -15.09 5.19
C PRO A 29 -3.91 -16.56 4.95
N LYS A 30 -4.39 -17.12 3.84
CA LYS A 30 -3.88 -18.41 3.35
C LYS A 30 -2.45 -18.20 2.84
N VAL A 31 -1.57 -17.78 3.73
CA VAL A 31 -0.13 -17.85 3.56
C VAL A 31 0.25 -19.26 4.00
N CYS A 32 0.89 -19.99 3.11
CA CYS A 32 1.62 -21.20 3.43
C CYS A 32 2.74 -20.84 4.43
N ALA A 33 2.38 -20.70 5.71
CA ALA A 33 3.31 -20.46 6.79
C ALA A 33 4.13 -21.75 6.99
N ARG A 34 5.33 -21.79 6.41
CA ARG A 34 6.35 -22.74 6.85
C ARG A 34 6.99 -22.18 8.11
N LEU A 35 6.46 -22.60 9.25
CA LEU A 35 7.06 -22.36 10.56
C LEU A 35 8.51 -22.89 10.55
N SER A 36 9.49 -22.02 10.70
CA SER A 36 10.86 -22.42 11.04
C SER A 36 11.40 -21.47 12.10
N GLY A 37 11.56 -21.99 13.31
CA GLY A 37 12.61 -21.52 14.20
C GLY A 37 12.23 -20.59 15.37
N GLY A 38 10.94 -20.35 15.68
CA GLY A 38 10.54 -19.88 17.01
C GLY A 38 11.19 -18.58 17.54
N VAL A 39 11.64 -17.68 16.66
CA VAL A 39 12.16 -16.36 17.04
C VAL A 39 11.36 -15.29 16.31
N TYR A 40 10.56 -14.53 17.05
CA TYR A 40 9.94 -13.30 16.56
C TYR A 40 11.05 -12.27 16.37
N ARG A 41 11.44 -12.01 15.11
CA ARG A 41 12.30 -10.88 14.76
C ARG A 41 11.41 -9.65 14.55
N THR A 42 11.86 -8.52 15.10
CA THR A 42 11.19 -7.22 15.09
C THR A 42 11.42 -6.43 13.80
N ASP A 43 12.19 -6.98 12.88
CA ASP A 43 12.39 -6.46 11.53
C ASP A 43 11.30 -7.07 10.64
N LEU A 44 10.47 -6.25 10.01
CA LEU A 44 9.58 -6.72 8.95
C LEU A 44 10.44 -7.46 7.93
N SER A 45 10.22 -8.75 7.75
CA SER A 45 10.84 -9.49 6.64
C SER A 45 10.52 -8.75 5.34
N ASP A 46 11.48 -8.71 4.40
CA ASP A 46 11.31 -8.11 3.08
C ASP A 46 10.04 -8.60 2.36
N GLU A 47 9.60 -9.84 2.65
CA GLU A 47 8.35 -10.44 2.17
C GLU A 47 7.09 -9.69 2.66
N GLU A 48 7.00 -9.37 3.96
CA GLU A 48 5.85 -8.63 4.51
C GLU A 48 5.80 -7.19 3.97
N ARG A 49 6.98 -6.56 3.81
CA ARG A 49 7.08 -5.23 3.17
C ARG A 49 6.57 -5.29 1.73
N TYR A 50 6.92 -6.34 0.99
CA TYR A 50 6.43 -6.57 -0.37
C TYR A 50 4.92 -6.79 -0.40
N GLU A 51 4.34 -7.59 0.51
CA GLU A 51 2.89 -7.80 0.57
C GLU A 51 2.11 -6.50 0.87
N ARG A 52 2.61 -5.68 1.81
CA ARG A 52 2.02 -4.37 2.11
C ARG A 52 2.12 -3.42 0.92
N TRP A 53 3.28 -3.41 0.25
CA TRP A 53 3.49 -2.62 -0.96
C TRP A 53 2.57 -3.07 -2.09
N ALA A 54 2.49 -4.37 -2.39
CA ALA A 54 1.63 -4.93 -3.43
C ALA A 54 0.14 -4.62 -3.17
N MET A 55 -0.31 -4.71 -1.91
CA MET A 55 -1.65 -4.27 -1.52
C MET A 55 -1.86 -2.77 -1.79
N CYS A 56 -0.88 -1.92 -1.45
CA CYS A 56 -0.96 -0.49 -1.69
C CYS A 56 -1.01 -0.16 -3.19
N VAL A 57 -0.23 -0.86 -4.02
CA VAL A 57 -0.25 -0.70 -5.48
C VAL A 57 -1.59 -1.10 -6.06
N ASP A 58 -2.15 -2.25 -5.67
CA ASP A 58 -3.47 -2.69 -6.12
C ASP A 58 -4.55 -1.67 -5.74
N LEU A 59 -4.52 -1.20 -4.48
CA LEU A 59 -5.42 -0.16 -4.01
C LEU A 59 -5.25 1.13 -4.81
N ALA A 60 -4.02 1.54 -5.13
CA ALA A 60 -3.76 2.74 -5.93
C ALA A 60 -4.43 2.65 -7.30
N VAL A 61 -4.33 1.50 -7.98
CA VAL A 61 -4.96 1.27 -9.28
C VAL A 61 -6.49 1.38 -9.18
N GLN A 62 -7.09 0.80 -8.14
CA GLN A 62 -8.54 0.93 -7.90
C GLN A 62 -8.93 2.40 -7.63
N LEU A 63 -8.13 3.11 -6.84
CA LEU A 63 -8.38 4.51 -6.50
C LEU A 63 -8.20 5.46 -7.68
N VAL A 64 -7.32 5.15 -8.65
CA VAL A 64 -7.23 5.88 -9.93
C VAL A 64 -8.58 5.85 -10.65
N HIS A 65 -9.22 4.69 -10.70
CA HIS A 65 -10.54 4.55 -11.32
C HIS A 65 -11.60 5.36 -10.57
N VAL A 66 -11.60 5.29 -9.24
CA VAL A 66 -12.52 6.08 -8.39
C VAL A 66 -12.28 7.58 -8.58
N ALA A 67 -11.04 8.05 -8.56
CA ALA A 67 -10.71 9.47 -8.72
C ALA A 67 -11.12 10.02 -10.08
N ARG A 68 -10.90 9.26 -11.16
CA ARG A 68 -11.35 9.63 -12.51
C ARG A 68 -12.87 9.68 -12.59
N LYS A 69 -13.56 8.72 -11.96
CA LYS A 69 -15.02 8.72 -11.89
C LYS A 69 -15.55 9.93 -11.11
N ASP A 70 -14.95 10.26 -9.96
CA ASP A 70 -15.34 11.42 -9.13
C ASP A 70 -15.18 12.73 -9.91
N LEU A 71 -14.14 12.88 -10.75
CA LEU A 71 -14.01 14.04 -11.65
C LEU A 71 -15.05 14.09 -12.77
N LEU A 72 -15.48 12.93 -13.29
CA LEU A 72 -16.54 12.88 -14.30
C LEU A 72 -17.91 13.21 -13.70
N GLU A 73 -18.17 12.76 -12.47
CA GLU A 73 -19.41 13.04 -11.74
C GLU A 73 -19.44 14.47 -11.18
N TYR A 74 -18.28 15.02 -10.81
CA TYR A 74 -18.13 16.35 -10.22
C TYR A 74 -16.99 17.14 -10.90
N PRO A 75 -17.23 17.68 -12.11
CA PRO A 75 -16.21 18.42 -12.86
C PRO A 75 -15.80 19.75 -12.20
N GLU A 76 -16.55 20.21 -11.19
CA GLU A 76 -16.22 21.37 -10.36
C GLU A 76 -15.11 21.09 -9.33
N LEU A 77 -14.82 19.82 -9.03
CA LEU A 77 -13.79 19.44 -8.08
C LEU A 77 -12.41 19.55 -8.72
N THR A 78 -11.47 20.17 -8.00
CA THR A 78 -10.07 20.15 -8.41
C THR A 78 -9.42 18.80 -8.07
N SER A 79 -8.35 18.45 -8.78
CA SER A 79 -7.53 17.27 -8.51
C SER A 79 -7.19 17.10 -7.03
N GLN A 80 -6.83 18.19 -6.33
CA GLN A 80 -6.56 18.16 -4.90
C GLN A 80 -7.79 17.83 -4.04
N GLN A 81 -8.99 18.29 -4.42
CA GLN A 81 -10.22 17.96 -3.70
C GLN A 81 -10.56 16.48 -3.86
N VAL A 82 -10.42 15.93 -5.06
CA VAL A 82 -10.63 14.51 -5.33
C VAL A 82 -9.63 13.65 -4.55
N LEU A 83 -8.34 14.00 -4.57
CA LEU A 83 -7.33 13.29 -3.76
C LEU A 83 -7.65 13.32 -2.26
N LYS A 84 -8.13 14.47 -1.73
CA LYS A 84 -8.56 14.57 -0.32
C LYS A 84 -9.76 13.69 -0.01
N ARG A 85 -10.73 13.58 -0.92
CA ARG A 85 -11.90 12.70 -0.76
C ARG A 85 -11.48 11.24 -0.74
N VAL A 86 -10.64 10.84 -1.67
CA VAL A 86 -10.06 9.49 -1.73
C VAL A 86 -9.27 9.18 -0.47
N ALA A 87 -8.35 10.06 -0.05
CA ALA A 87 -7.57 9.90 1.17
C ALA A 87 -8.47 9.73 2.41
N LYS A 88 -9.53 10.53 2.51
CA LYS A 88 -10.50 10.43 3.61
C LYS A 88 -11.25 9.10 3.59
N ALA A 89 -11.64 8.60 2.41
CA ALA A 89 -12.32 7.31 2.27
C ALA A 89 -11.41 6.15 2.70
N VAL A 90 -10.15 6.15 2.26
CA VAL A 90 -9.16 5.12 2.67
C VAL A 90 -8.86 5.21 4.17
N LYS A 91 -8.66 6.43 4.70
CA LYS A 91 -8.45 6.65 6.13
C LYS A 91 -9.62 6.14 6.98
N ALA A 92 -10.85 6.38 6.55
CA ALA A 92 -12.04 5.92 7.26
C ALA A 92 -12.15 4.39 7.31
N LYS A 93 -11.54 3.68 6.35
CA LYS A 93 -11.47 2.21 6.33
C LYS A 93 -10.39 1.65 7.25
N ASN A 94 -9.43 2.48 7.68
CA ASN A 94 -8.31 2.09 8.54
C ASN A 94 -7.53 0.88 7.98
N TRP A 95 -7.41 0.78 6.66
CA TRP A 95 -6.69 -0.30 5.97
C TRP A 95 -5.17 -0.11 6.02
N LEU A 96 -4.73 1.14 6.06
CA LEU A 96 -3.33 1.54 5.98
C LEU A 96 -2.92 2.34 7.21
N ALA A 97 -1.65 2.19 7.59
CA ALA A 97 -0.97 3.08 8.52
C ALA A 97 -0.92 4.51 7.93
N PRO A 98 -0.75 5.54 8.78
CA PRO A 98 -0.64 6.91 8.31
C PRO A 98 0.48 7.10 7.27
N ASP A 99 1.65 6.50 7.47
CA ASP A 99 2.79 6.61 6.53
C ASP A 99 2.47 5.96 5.18
N GLU A 100 1.83 4.79 5.18
CA GLU A 100 1.42 4.09 3.95
C GLU A 100 0.33 4.86 3.20
N LEU A 101 -0.58 5.52 3.93
CA LEU A 101 -1.58 6.39 3.32
C LEU A 101 -0.92 7.60 2.66
N GLU A 102 0.06 8.23 3.30
CA GLU A 102 0.79 9.34 2.68
C GLU A 102 1.52 8.89 1.41
N TRP A 103 2.21 7.74 1.47
CA TRP A 103 2.85 7.13 0.31
C TRP A 103 1.83 6.83 -0.80
N LEU A 104 0.69 6.21 -0.47
CA LEU A 104 -0.37 5.88 -1.41
C LEU A 104 -0.91 7.12 -2.13
N ILE A 105 -1.13 8.21 -1.40
CA ILE A 105 -1.64 9.46 -1.99
C ILE A 105 -0.58 10.13 -2.89
N GLY A 106 0.70 10.07 -2.50
CA GLY A 106 1.81 10.51 -3.37
C GLY A 106 1.92 9.68 -4.65
N HIS A 107 1.79 8.36 -4.52
CA HIS A 107 1.80 7.44 -5.65
C HIS A 107 0.60 7.66 -6.57
N LEU A 108 -0.60 7.83 -6.00
CA LEU A 108 -1.84 8.11 -6.74
C LEU A 108 -1.74 9.41 -7.55
N ARG A 109 -1.16 10.46 -6.95
CA ARG A 109 -0.88 11.73 -7.64
C ARG A 109 0.03 11.52 -8.85
N THR A 110 1.07 10.70 -8.70
CA THR A 110 2.00 10.36 -9.80
C THR A 110 1.30 9.60 -10.93
N LEU A 111 0.47 8.60 -10.59
CA LEU A 111 -0.30 7.81 -11.57
C LEU A 111 -1.31 8.67 -12.35
N LEU A 112 -1.95 9.63 -11.66
CA LEU A 112 -2.91 10.55 -12.26
C LEU A 112 -2.24 11.73 -12.98
N ARG A 113 -0.94 11.92 -12.78
CA ARG A 113 -0.12 13.04 -13.27
C ARG A 113 -0.65 14.40 -12.79
N TRP A 114 -1.01 14.48 -11.50
CA TRP A 114 -1.55 15.68 -10.84
C TRP A 114 -0.52 16.40 -9.95
#